data_AF-A0A6A3IRQ0-F1
#
_entry.id   AF-A0A6A3IRQ0-F1
#
_cell.length_a   1.000
_cell.length_b   1.000
_cell.length_c   1.000
_cell.angle_alpha   90.00
_cell.angle_beta   90.00
_cell.angle_gamma   90.00
#
_symmetry.space_group_name_H-M   'P 1'
#
loop_
_entity.id
_entity.type
_entity.pdbx_description
1 polymer ?
#
loop_
_entity_poly.entity_id
_entity_poly.type
_entity_poly.pdbx_seq_one_letter_code
_entity_poly.pdbx_strand_id
1 'polypeptide(L)'
;MPTILERLRAEREAKAAEEARPAFTGVDEVRECIERATPDAKENVSLEMCVLEIDEEDKRWSLELIDRELETQFDAIANEYKGLDISRRNQYIFHLSMWKNHRSVPIEFKIIPQ
;
A
#
# COMPACT_ATOMS: atom_id res chain seq x y z
N MET A 1 -34.66 9.01 12.83
CA MET A 1 -33.44 8.27 13.21
C MET A 1 -33.39 7.01 12.39
N PRO A 2 -32.30 6.73 11.66
CA PRO A 2 -32.19 5.49 10.89
C PRO A 2 -32.17 4.28 11.83
N THR A 3 -32.80 3.19 11.40
CA THR A 3 -32.78 1.91 12.10
C THR A 3 -31.39 1.28 12.03
N ILE A 4 -31.10 0.34 12.93
CA ILE A 4 -29.81 -0.39 12.94
C ILE A 4 -29.60 -1.12 11.60
N LEU A 5 -30.66 -1.67 11.00
CA LEU A 5 -30.60 -2.34 9.70
C LEU A 5 -30.23 -1.39 8.55
N GLU A 6 -30.74 -0.16 8.56
CA GLU A 6 -30.39 0.85 7.55
C GLU A 6 -28.93 1.28 7.67
N ARG A 7 -28.42 1.43 8.90
CA ARG A 7 -27.00 1.74 9.14
C ARG A 7 -26.08 0.62 8.63
N LEU A 8 -26.42 -0.64 8.89
CA LEU A 8 -25.63 -1.78 8.43
C LEU A 8 -25.63 -1.93 6.90
N ARG A 9 -26.74 -1.62 6.23
CA ARG A 9 -26.80 -1.60 4.76
C ARG A 9 -25.91 -0.49 4.19
N ALA A 10 -26.02 0.72 4.75
CA ALA A 10 -25.19 1.84 4.33
C ALA A 10 -23.68 1.55 4.52
N GLU A 11 -23.28 0.92 5.62
CA GLU A 11 -21.86 0.52 5.81
C GLU A 11 -21.42 -0.55 4.81
N ARG A 12 -22.30 -1.51 4.46
CA ARG A 12 -22.00 -2.51 3.43
C ARG A 12 -21.84 -1.87 2.05
N GLU A 13 -22.70 -0.91 1.71
CA GLU A 13 -22.63 -0.17 0.45
C GLU A 13 -21.37 0.71 0.40
N ALA A 14 -21.01 1.36 1.51
CA ALA A 14 -19.76 2.10 1.63
C ALA A 14 -18.54 1.20 1.44
N LYS A 15 -18.53 0.01 2.07
CA LYS A 15 -17.47 -0.98 1.87
C LYS A 15 -17.38 -1.43 0.40
N ALA A 16 -18.52 -1.73 -0.24
CA ALA A 16 -18.53 -2.13 -1.65
C ALA A 16 -18.01 -1.01 -2.57
N ALA A 17 -18.31 0.25 -2.26
CA ALA A 17 -17.79 1.40 -2.98
C ALA A 17 -16.28 1.60 -2.74
N GLU A 18 -15.78 1.33 -1.54
CA GLU A 18 -14.34 1.29 -1.22
C GLU A 18 -13.60 0.21 -1.99
N GLU A 19 -14.11 -1.03 -1.97
CA GLU A 19 -13.52 -2.18 -2.68
C GLU A 19 -13.58 -2.03 -4.21
N ALA A 20 -14.51 -1.23 -4.72
CA ALA A 20 -14.61 -0.92 -6.15
C ALA A 20 -13.61 0.14 -6.63
N ARG A 21 -12.90 0.83 -5.71
CA ARG A 21 -11.88 1.80 -6.10
C ARG A 21 -10.70 1.05 -6.73
N PRO A 22 -10.15 1.53 -7.85
CA PRO A 22 -8.97 0.92 -8.44
C PRO A 22 -7.81 0.99 -7.45
N ALA A 23 -7.00 -0.07 -7.42
CA ALA A 23 -5.76 -0.07 -6.67
C ALA A 23 -4.75 0.85 -7.36
N PHE A 24 -3.91 1.51 -6.55
CA PHE A 24 -2.78 2.27 -7.09
C PHE A 24 -1.71 1.31 -7.58
N THR A 25 -1.18 1.60 -8.77
CA THR A 25 -0.19 0.75 -9.43
C THR A 25 1.18 1.39 -9.54
N GLY A 26 1.29 2.71 -9.40
CA GLY A 26 2.53 3.46 -9.47
C GLY A 26 2.82 4.34 -8.26
N VAL A 27 4.11 4.56 -7.99
CA VAL A 27 4.64 5.39 -6.91
C VAL A 27 4.15 6.83 -7.05
N ASP A 28 4.19 7.39 -8.27
CA ASP A 28 3.77 8.77 -8.50
C ASP A 28 2.26 8.96 -8.34
N GLU A 29 1.45 7.96 -8.69
CA GLU A 29 -0.01 7.99 -8.46
C GLU A 29 -0.33 8.04 -6.96
N VAL A 30 0.38 7.23 -6.16
CA VAL A 30 0.21 7.22 -4.70
C VAL A 30 0.66 8.55 -4.08
N ARG A 31 1.79 9.09 -4.54
CA ARG A 31 2.28 10.41 -4.08
C ARG A 31 1.30 11.51 -4.37
N GLU A 32 0.80 11.59 -5.61
CA GLU A 32 -0.19 12.59 -6.01
C GLU A 32 -1.48 12.47 -5.16
N CYS A 33 -1.92 11.23 -4.89
CA CYS A 33 -3.06 10.98 -4.01
C CYS A 33 -2.83 11.57 -2.61
N ILE A 34 -1.70 11.27 -1.97
CA ILE A 34 -1.40 11.75 -0.62
C ILE A 34 -1.31 13.28 -0.59
N GLU A 35 -0.62 13.88 -1.56
CA GLU A 35 -0.40 15.32 -1.63
C GLU A 35 -1.70 16.09 -1.92
N ARG A 36 -2.53 15.61 -2.84
CA ARG A 36 -3.74 16.31 -3.29
C ARG A 36 -4.96 16.00 -2.44
N ALA A 37 -5.17 14.72 -2.13
CA ALA A 37 -6.40 14.26 -1.48
C ALA A 37 -6.30 14.30 0.05
N THR A 38 -5.08 14.21 0.62
CA THR A 38 -4.86 14.10 2.08
C THR A 38 -5.88 13.12 2.71
N PRO A 39 -5.80 11.83 2.35
CA PRO A 39 -6.82 10.85 2.73
C PRO A 39 -6.99 10.80 4.25
N ASP A 40 -8.23 10.63 4.72
CA ASP A 40 -8.51 10.50 6.14
C ASP A 40 -7.85 9.23 6.70
N ALA A 41 -7.45 9.26 7.97
CA ALA A 41 -6.78 8.12 8.62
C ALA A 41 -7.63 6.83 8.66
N LYS A 42 -8.94 6.93 8.38
CA LYS A 42 -9.86 5.79 8.32
C LYS A 42 -10.12 5.29 6.89
N GLU A 43 -9.61 5.99 5.88
CA GLU A 43 -9.81 5.61 4.50
C GLU A 43 -8.93 4.41 4.13
N ASN A 44 -9.56 3.40 3.53
CA ASN A 44 -8.86 2.24 3.00
C ASN A 44 -8.31 2.58 1.60
N VAL A 45 -7.02 2.31 1.41
CA VAL A 45 -6.35 2.47 0.12
C VAL A 45 -5.82 1.11 -0.33
N SER A 46 -6.10 0.76 -1.57
CA SER A 46 -5.62 -0.46 -2.20
C SER A 46 -4.33 -0.16 -2.98
N LEU A 47 -3.28 -0.94 -2.75
CA LEU A 47 -2.02 -0.87 -3.48
C LEU A 47 -1.78 -2.19 -4.22
N GLU A 48 -1.52 -2.12 -5.51
CA GLU A 48 -1.16 -3.26 -6.36
C GLU A 48 0.18 -2.97 -7.02
N MET A 49 1.25 -3.15 -6.26
CA MET A 49 2.61 -2.73 -6.59
C MET A 49 3.61 -3.85 -6.30
N CYS A 50 4.80 -3.79 -6.91
CA CYS A 50 5.85 -4.78 -6.66
C CYS A 50 6.59 -4.45 -5.37
N VAL A 51 6.79 -5.46 -4.52
CA VAL A 51 7.54 -5.31 -3.27
C VAL A 51 9.03 -5.55 -3.54
N LEU A 52 9.84 -4.51 -3.38
CA LEU A 52 11.28 -4.55 -3.61
C LEU A 52 12.05 -5.09 -2.40
N GLU A 53 11.69 -4.60 -1.20
CA GLU A 53 12.29 -5.01 0.06
C GLU A 53 11.23 -5.02 1.16
N ILE A 54 11.35 -5.97 2.09
CA ILE A 54 10.57 -6.02 3.33
C ILE A 54 11.57 -6.09 4.47
N ASP A 55 11.57 -5.06 5.30
CA ASP A 55 12.31 -5.03 6.56
C ASP A 55 11.35 -5.21 7.73
N GLU A 56 11.64 -6.20 8.57
CA GLU A 56 10.84 -6.50 9.75
C GLU A 56 11.57 -6.06 11.02
N GLU A 57 10.96 -5.13 11.74
CA GLU A 57 11.40 -4.65 13.04
C GLU A 57 10.44 -5.13 14.14
N ASP A 58 10.86 -5.05 15.41
CA ASP A 58 10.05 -5.51 16.55
C ASP A 58 8.63 -4.93 16.58
N LYS A 59 8.44 -3.70 16.11
CA LYS A 59 7.17 -2.95 16.20
C LYS A 59 6.57 -2.56 14.85
N ARG A 60 7.25 -2.87 13.75
CA ARG A 60 6.91 -2.32 12.43
C ARG A 60 7.38 -3.27 11.32
N TRP A 61 6.62 -3.32 10.23
CA TRP A 61 7.13 -3.75 8.93
C TRP A 61 7.34 -2.52 8.06
N SER A 62 8.48 -2.46 7.38
CA SER A 62 8.79 -1.44 6.39
C SER A 62 8.85 -2.11 5.03
N LEU A 63 8.04 -1.66 4.08
CA LEU A 63 8.02 -2.17 2.71
C LEU A 63 8.48 -1.08 1.76
N GLU A 64 9.36 -1.44 0.85
CA GLU A 64 9.74 -0.61 -0.29
C GLU A 64 8.99 -1.11 -1.52
N LEU A 65 8.12 -0.28 -2.09
CA LEU A 65 7.27 -0.63 -3.22
C LEU A 65 7.72 0.12 -4.49
N ILE A 66 7.66 -0.55 -5.63
CA ILE A 66 7.86 0.04 -6.97
C ILE A 66 6.65 -0.23 -7.85
N ASP A 67 6.56 0.50 -8.96
CA ASP A 67 5.45 0.42 -9.91
C ASP A 67 5.22 -1.00 -10.40
N ARG A 68 3.95 -1.39 -10.54
CA ARG A 68 3.54 -2.70 -11.06
C ARG A 68 4.11 -2.98 -12.44
N GLU A 69 4.20 -1.97 -13.31
CA GLU A 69 4.71 -2.12 -14.67
C GLU A 69 6.17 -2.59 -14.73
N LEU A 70 6.92 -2.37 -13.66
CA LEU A 70 8.33 -2.72 -13.53
C LEU A 70 8.55 -4.19 -13.13
N GLU A 71 7.47 -4.96 -12.93
CA GLU A 71 7.51 -6.40 -12.59
C GLU A 71 8.44 -7.20 -13.52
N THR A 72 8.35 -6.96 -14.83
CA THR A 72 9.16 -7.68 -15.84
C THR A 72 10.65 -7.37 -15.78
N GLN A 73 11.04 -6.26 -15.15
CA GLN A 73 12.41 -5.78 -15.01
C GLN A 73 12.88 -5.80 -13.55
N PHE A 74 12.10 -6.43 -12.66
CA PHE A 74 12.28 -6.38 -11.22
C PHE A 74 13.71 -6.74 -10.79
N ASP A 75 14.25 -7.85 -11.28
CA ASP A 75 15.61 -8.30 -10.92
C ASP A 75 16.70 -7.31 -11.35
N ALA A 76 16.56 -6.71 -12.54
CA ALA A 76 17.50 -5.71 -13.03
C ALA A 76 17.45 -4.45 -12.16
N ILE A 77 16.24 -3.99 -11.84
CA ILE A 77 16.02 -2.80 -10.99
C ILE A 77 16.54 -3.06 -9.58
N ALA A 78 16.24 -4.21 -8.97
CA ALA A 78 16.70 -4.56 -7.63
C ALA A 78 18.23 -4.57 -7.53
N ASN A 79 18.92 -5.02 -8.57
CA ASN A 79 20.39 -5.01 -8.61
C ASN A 79 20.97 -3.59 -8.70
N GLU A 80 20.45 -2.77 -9.61
CA GLU A 80 20.90 -1.37 -9.74
C GLU A 80 20.55 -0.55 -8.48
N TYR A 81 19.37 -0.75 -7.93
CA TYR A 81 18.87 -0.10 -6.73
C TYR A 81 19.76 -0.35 -5.51
N LYS A 82 20.23 -1.59 -5.31
CA LYS A 82 21.18 -1.94 -4.25
C LYS A 82 22.52 -1.21 -4.35
N GLY A 83 22.92 -0.78 -5.54
CA GLY A 83 24.13 0.01 -5.77
C GLY A 83 24.01 1.49 -5.37
N LEU A 84 22.78 1.99 -5.18
CA LEU A 84 22.53 3.39 -4.84
C LEU A 84 22.61 3.65 -3.33
N ASP A 85 22.93 4.88 -2.94
CA ASP A 85 22.77 5.35 -1.57
C ASP A 85 21.29 5.61 -1.21
N ILE A 86 20.97 5.59 0.08
CA ILE A 86 19.59 5.67 0.60
C ILE A 86 18.87 6.94 0.12
N SER A 87 19.57 8.08 0.05
CA SER A 87 18.96 9.35 -0.34
C SER A 87 18.50 9.34 -1.81
N ARG A 88 19.23 8.63 -2.69
CA ARG A 88 18.86 8.48 -4.10
C ARG A 88 17.75 7.45 -4.31
N ARG A 89 17.74 6.38 -3.53
CA ARG A 89 16.74 5.31 -3.59
C ARG A 89 15.31 5.82 -3.41
N ASN A 90 15.10 6.72 -2.46
CA ASN A 90 13.78 7.27 -2.11
C ASN A 90 13.00 7.89 -3.28
N GLN A 91 13.67 8.28 -4.36
CA GLN A 91 12.99 8.86 -5.53
C GLN A 91 12.19 7.81 -6.32
N TYR A 92 12.63 6.56 -6.31
CA TYR A 92 12.10 5.47 -7.14
C TYR A 92 11.10 4.57 -6.42
N ILE A 93 10.95 4.72 -5.11
CA ILE A 93 10.12 3.84 -4.28
C ILE A 93 9.02 4.61 -3.57
N PHE A 94 7.98 3.87 -3.20
CA PHE A 94 7.04 4.25 -2.17
C PHE A 94 7.35 3.47 -0.89
N HIS A 95 7.59 4.17 0.21
CA HIS A 95 7.94 3.56 1.48
C HIS A 95 6.69 3.40 2.35
N LEU A 96 6.26 2.15 2.57
CA LEU A 96 5.09 1.82 3.37
C LEU A 96 5.51 1.32 4.76
N SER A 97 5.07 2.00 5.80
CA SER A 97 5.33 1.63 7.19
C SER A 97 4.07 1.08 7.86
N MET A 98 4.14 -0.16 8.34
CA MET A 98 3.01 -0.85 8.96
C MET A 98 3.33 -1.17 10.42
N TRP A 99 2.63 -0.52 11.35
CA TRP A 99 2.85 -0.71 12.77
C TRP A 99 2.15 -1.98 13.29
N LYS A 100 2.93 -2.86 13.93
CA LYS A 100 2.44 -4.07 14.60
C LYS A 100 1.68 -3.65 15.87
N ASN A 101 0.35 -3.49 15.78
CA ASN A 101 -0.46 -3.22 16.97
C ASN A 101 -0.78 -4.52 17.73
N HIS A 102 -0.82 -4.46 19.08
CA HIS A 102 -1.15 -5.59 19.96
C HIS A 102 -2.60 -6.12 19.80
N ARG A 103 -3.46 -5.41 19.06
CA ARG A 103 -4.79 -5.88 18.64
C ARG A 103 -4.68 -6.32 17.18
N SER A 104 -4.33 -7.59 17.03
CA SER A 104 -4.14 -8.33 15.79
C SER A 104 -5.35 -8.24 14.86
N VAL A 105 -5.37 -7.25 13.98
CA VAL A 105 -5.97 -7.43 12.65
C VAL A 105 -4.87 -8.05 11.79
N PRO A 106 -5.01 -9.28 11.30
CA PRO A 106 -4.04 -9.86 10.40
C PRO A 106 -3.97 -9.00 9.14
N ILE A 107 -2.80 -8.45 8.86
CA ILE A 107 -2.51 -7.87 7.57
C ILE A 107 -2.22 -9.05 6.64
N GLU A 108 -3.18 -9.38 5.78
CA GLU A 108 -2.97 -10.38 4.73
C GLU A 108 -2.18 -9.73 3.59
N PHE A 109 -0.87 -9.94 3.58
CA PHE A 109 -0.08 -9.72 2.37
C PHE A 109 -0.40 -10.84 1.38
N LYS A 110 -1.28 -10.57 0.42
CA LYS A 110 -1.38 -11.41 -0.78
C LYS A 110 -0.21 -11.07 -1.69
N ILE A 111 0.95 -11.62 -1.34
CA ILE A 111 2.08 -11.73 -2.26
C ILE A 111 1.60 -12.72 -3.32
N ILE A 112 1.35 -12.24 -4.53
CA ILE A 112 1.01 -13.11 -5.66
C ILE A 112 2.29 -13.89 -5.98
N PRO A 113 2.35 -15.21 -5.70
CA PRO A 113 3.50 -16.01 -6.08
C PRO A 113 3.44 -16.24 -7.59
N GLN A 114 4.62 -16.29 -8.22
CA GLN A 114 4.82 -16.66 -9.63
C GLN A 114 4.15 -17.99 -10.00
#